data_AF-A0A0Q9UD32-F1
#
_entry.id   AF-A0A0Q9UD32-F1
#
_cell.length_a   1.000
_cell.length_b   1.000
_cell.length_c   1.000
_cell.angle_alpha   90.00
_cell.angle_beta   90.00
_cell.angle_gamma   90.00
#
_symmetry.space_group_name_H-M   'P 1'
#
loop_
_entity.id
_entity.type
_entity.pdbx_description
1 polymer ?
#
loop_
_entity_poly.entity_id
_entity_poly.type
_entity_poly.pdbx_seq_one_letter_code
_entity_poly.pdbx_strand_id
1 'polypeptide(L)' 'MPSDHHLTCPYCSGEDLTPFPDPTSAWSCLDCARVFRVELVQPASVTGWGVLRVVPPATVGRGVVPAVAA' A
#
# COMPACT_ATOMS: atom_id res chain seq x y z
N MET A 1 8.61 -22.73 9.06
CA MET A 1 7.42 -21.91 9.37
C MET A 1 7.58 -20.65 8.53
N PRO A 2 6.87 -20.49 7.40
CA PRO A 2 7.09 -19.33 6.54
C PRO A 2 6.69 -18.07 7.29
N SER A 3 7.66 -17.16 7.40
CA SER A 3 7.64 -15.95 8.20
C SER A 3 6.49 -15.03 7.79
N ASP A 4 5.77 -14.58 8.83
CA ASP A 4 4.82 -13.48 8.88
C ASP A 4 4.95 -12.50 7.70
N HIS A 5 4.06 -12.65 6.71
CA HIS A 5 3.93 -11.68 5.62
C HIS A 5 3.12 -10.49 6.13
N HIS A 6 3.71 -9.74 7.06
CA HIS A 6 3.02 -8.62 7.68
C HIS A 6 2.91 -7.46 6.69
N LEU A 7 1.69 -7.01 6.43
CA LEU A 7 1.46 -5.72 5.82
C LEU A 7 1.67 -4.66 6.87
N THR A 8 2.47 -3.65 6.54
CA THR A 8 2.72 -2.53 7.45
C THR A 8 2.29 -1.22 6.79
N CYS A 9 1.75 -0.30 7.59
CA CYS A 9 1.36 1.02 7.13
C CYS A 9 2.57 1.76 6.54
N PRO A 10 2.50 2.24 5.29
CA PRO A 10 3.62 2.95 4.66
C PRO A 10 3.90 4.34 5.29
N TYR A 11 2.99 4.83 6.14
CA TYR A 11 3.08 6.18 6.71
C TYR A 11 3.54 6.22 8.17
N CYS A 12 3.16 5.23 8.98
CA CYS A 12 3.50 5.19 10.41
C CYS A 12 4.18 3.90 10.84
N SER A 13 4.41 2.96 9.91
CA SER A 13 4.94 1.64 10.21
C SER A 13 4.09 0.82 11.21
N GLY A 14 2.83 1.21 11.41
CA GLY A 14 1.86 0.47 12.22
C GLY A 14 1.36 -0.80 11.52
N GLU A 15 0.94 -1.75 12.33
CA GLU A 15 0.55 -3.11 11.91
C GLU A 15 -0.97 -3.32 11.99
N ASP A 16 -1.69 -2.41 12.67
CA ASP A 16 -3.14 -2.44 12.81
C ASP A 16 -3.83 -1.93 11.54
N LEU A 17 -3.89 -2.81 10.54
CA LEU A 17 -4.48 -2.54 9.23
C LEU A 17 -5.80 -3.29 9.05
N THR A 18 -6.82 -2.59 8.55
CA THR A 18 -8.14 -3.16 8.29
C THR A 18 -8.53 -3.00 6.81
N PRO A 19 -9.08 -4.04 6.17
CA PRO A 19 -9.58 -3.93 4.80
C PRO A 19 -10.84 -3.06 4.79
N PHE A 20 -10.93 -2.15 3.84
CA PHE A 20 -12.13 -1.35 3.61
C PHE A 20 -13.17 -2.20 2.85
N PRO A 21 -14.47 -2.12 3.19
CA PRO A 21 -15.51 -3.01 2.64
C PRO A 21 -15.83 -2.81 1.14
N ASP A 22 -15.18 -1.85 0.48
CA ASP A 22 -15.39 -1.51 -0.93
C ASP A 22 -14.54 -2.42 -1.85
N PRO A 23 -14.97 -2.76 -3.08
CA PRO A 23 -14.24 -3.67 -4.01
C PRO A 23 -12.89 -3.14 -4.51
N THR A 24 -12.38 -2.09 -3.90
CA THR A 24 -11.33 -1.21 -4.38
C THR A 24 -9.94 -1.59 -3.85
N SER A 25 -9.82 -2.71 -3.12
CA SER A 25 -8.60 -3.17 -2.45
C SER A 25 -7.95 -2.09 -1.59
N ALA A 26 -8.80 -1.29 -0.93
CA ALA A 26 -8.36 -0.23 -0.03
C ALA A 26 -8.21 -0.76 1.40
N TRP A 27 -7.21 -0.27 2.11
CA TRP A 27 -6.88 -0.64 3.48
C TRP A 27 -6.69 0.63 4.31
N SER A 28 -7.18 0.61 5.55
CA SER A 28 -7.02 1.69 6.52
C SER A 28 -6.16 1.26 7.68
N CYS A 29 -5.24 2.12 8.10
CA CYS A 29 -4.48 1.94 9.34
C CYS A 29 -5.24 2.57 10.50
N LEU A 30 -5.43 1.83 11.60
CA LEU A 30 -6.13 2.32 12.79
C LEU A 30 -5.27 3.28 13.64
N ASP A 31 -3.94 3.15 13.59
CA ASP A 31 -3.02 4.04 14.34
C ASP A 31 -3.00 5.47 13.80
N CYS A 32 -2.92 5.62 12.48
CA CYS A 32 -2.75 6.92 11.82
C CYS A 32 -3.95 7.35 10.97
N ALA A 33 -5.01 6.56 10.93
CA ALA A 33 -6.26 6.80 10.19
C ALA A 33 -6.08 7.04 8.68
N ARG A 34 -4.97 6.60 8.09
CA ARG A 34 -4.69 6.77 6.65
C ARG A 34 -5.21 5.58 5.85
N VAL A 35 -5.79 5.88 4.70
CA VAL A 35 -6.25 4.90 3.71
C VAL A 35 -5.25 4.82 2.57
N PHE A 36 -4.91 3.60 2.17
CA PHE A 36 -4.04 3.30 1.03
C PHE A 36 -4.59 2.11 0.25
N ARG A 37 -4.08 1.91 -0.97
CA ARG A 37 -4.47 0.78 -1.80
C ARG A 37 -3.41 -0.30 -1.72
N VAL A 38 -3.85 -1.55 -1.76
CA VAL A 38 -2.96 -2.70 -1.94
C VAL A 38 -3.34 -3.46 -3.20
N GLU A 39 -2.40 -4.23 -3.72
CA GLU A 39 -2.65 -5.20 -4.77
C GLU A 39 -2.18 -6.58 -4.34
N LEU A 40 -2.81 -7.62 -4.89
CA LEU A 40 -2.46 -9.00 -4.65
C LEU A 40 -1.29 -9.41 -5.53
N VAL A 41 -0.13 -9.63 -4.92
CA VAL A 41 1.08 -10.10 -5.59
C VAL A 41 1.02 -11.60 -5.80
N GLN A 42 0.61 -12.34 -4.76
CA GLN A 42 0.46 -13.80 -4.83
C GLN A 42 -0.79 -14.23 -4.06
N PRO A 43 -1.68 -15.06 -4.66
CA PRO A 43 -2.85 -15.56 -3.95
C PRO A 43 -2.48 -16.55 -2.85
N ALA A 44 -3.31 -16.61 -1.80
CA ALA A 44 -3.13 -17.58 -0.71
C ALA A 44 -3.14 -19.03 -1.18
N SER A 45 -3.78 -19.34 -2.32
CA SER A 45 -3.71 -20.68 -2.91
C SER A 45 -2.28 -21.10 -3.32
N VAL A 46 -1.38 -20.14 -3.56
CA VAL A 46 0.01 -20.41 -3.99
C VAL A 46 0.97 -20.41 -2.79
N THR A 47 0.77 -19.52 -1.82
CA THR A 47 1.70 -19.33 -0.69
C THR A 47 1.13 -19.69 0.69
N GLY A 48 -0.13 -20.12 0.76
CA GLY A 48 -0.88 -20.41 1.98
C GLY A 48 -1.54 -19.19 2.63
N TRP A 49 -0.96 -17.99 2.51
CA TRP A 49 -1.37 -16.80 3.28
C TRP A 49 -1.69 -15.55 2.43
N GLY A 50 -1.29 -15.54 1.16
CA GLY A 50 -1.50 -14.42 0.25
C GLY A 50 -0.52 -13.30 0.52
N VAL A 51 0.10 -12.78 -0.54
CA VAL A 51 1.07 -11.67 -0.46
C VAL A 51 0.42 -10.44 -1.06
N LEU A 52 0.27 -9.40 -0.24
CA LEU A 52 -0.25 -8.09 -0.64
C LEU A 52 0.90 -7.09 -0.68
N ARG A 53 0.86 -6.13 -1.61
CA ARG A 53 1.78 -4.99 -1.63
C ARG A 53 1.03 -3.67 -1.72
N VAL A 54 1.57 -2.61 -1.12
CA VAL A 54 0.99 -1.27 -1.22
C VAL A 54 1.21 -0.71 -2.63
N VAL A 55 0.15 -0.15 -3.21
CA VAL A 55 0.21 0.60 -4.47
C VAL A 55 0.49 2.06 -4.12
N PRO A 56 1.68 2.61 -4.41
CA PRO A 56 1.92 4.03 -4.22
C PRO A 56 0.98 4.82 -5.14
N PRO A 57 0.48 6.00 -4.70
CA PRO A 57 -0.24 6.88 -5.61
C PRO A 57 0.70 7.18 -6.78
N ALA A 58 0.24 6.96 -8.01
CA ALA A 58 1.01 7.30 -9.20
C ALA A 58 1.46 8.76 -9.03
N THR A 59 2.77 8.98 -8.96
CA THR A 59 3.33 10.32 -9.00
C THR A 59 2.93 10.89 -10.35
N VAL A 60 1.86 11.68 -10.38
CA VAL A 60 1.50 12.49 -11.54
C VAL A 60 2.71 13.39 -11.76
N GLY A 61 3.54 13.02 -12.73
CA GLY A 61 4.79 13.70 -13.03
C GLY A 61 4.51 15.17 -13.29
N ARG A 62 4.80 16.01 -12.29
CA ARG A 62 4.76 17.45 -12.44
C ARG A 62 5.90 17.79 -13.39
N GLY A 63 5.53 18.08 -14.65
CA GLY A 63 6.45 18.44 -15.71
C GLY A 63 7.48 19.45 -15.23
N VAL A 64 8.74 19.17 -15.56
CA VAL A 64 9.87 20.07 -15.38
C VAL A 64 9.57 21.38 -16.10
N VAL A 65 9.43 22.48 -15.37
CA VAL A 65 9.59 23.82 -15.95
C VAL A 65 11.10 24.10 -15.99
N PRO A 66 11.74 24.28 -17.16
CA PRO A 66 13.15 24.64 -17.19
C PRO A 66 13.30 26.05 -16.61
N ALA A 67 14.14 26.19 -15.59
CA ALA A 67 14.48 27.47 -15.02
C ALA A 67 15.20 28.32 -16.08
N VAL A 68 14.61 29.46 -16.44
CA VAL A 68 15.29 30.48 -17.24
C VAL A 68 16.45 31.04 -16.41
N ALA A 69 17.67 30.87 -16.92
CA ALA A 69 18.87 31.44 -16.33
C ALA A 69 18.92 32.95 -16.63
N ALA A 70 19.14 33.76 -15.59
CA ALA A 70 19.60 35.14 -15.69
C ALA A 70 20.53 35.43 -14.51
#